data_AF-A0A496TZL5-F1
#
_entry.id   AF-A0A496TZL5-F1
#
_cell.length_a   1.000
_cell.length_b   1.000
_cell.length_c   1.000
_cell.angle_alpha   90.00
_cell.angle_beta   90.00
_cell.angle_gamma   90.00
#
_symmetry.space_group_name_H-M   'P 1'
#
loop_
_entity.id
_entity.type
_entity.pdbx_description
1 polymer ?
#
loop_
_entity_poly.entity_id
_entity_poly.type
_entity_poly.pdbx_seq_one_letter_code
_entity_poly.pdbx_strand_id
1 'polypeptide(L)'
;MPVQTIVWEKDHVRIIDQTCLPTKLSFVDIYDYHTMVQAIKTLQIRGAPAIGIAGAYGVVLGANQFQGEDVKKFRQHVKKVIQALAETRPTAVNLFWALERMRKILDEDYLVTATELQARLLQEAHQILAEDKQICRRIGQLGAALITQPQATILTHCNAGGLATADYGTALGVIYAAAEQGKKIRVYADETRPLLQGARLTAWELQQSGIEVTVICDN
;
A
#
# COMPACT_ATOMS: atom_id res chain seq x y z
N MET A 1 5.58 -7.89 -13.72
CA MET A 1 4.58 -8.75 -13.06
C MET A 1 4.09 -8.03 -11.81
N PRO A 2 2.83 -7.57 -11.67
CA PRO A 2 2.43 -6.91 -10.43
C PRO A 2 1.92 -7.98 -9.46
N VAL A 3 2.77 -8.40 -8.52
CA VAL A 3 2.29 -9.17 -7.37
C VAL A 3 1.43 -8.23 -6.52
N GLN A 4 0.24 -8.67 -6.13
CA GLN A 4 -0.65 -7.84 -5.31
C GLN A 4 -0.11 -7.73 -3.89
N THR A 5 0.35 -6.54 -3.52
CA THR A 5 0.94 -6.24 -2.20
C THR A 5 -0.04 -6.42 -1.06
N ILE A 6 -1.31 -6.05 -1.29
CA ILE A 6 -2.39 -6.08 -0.32
C ILE A 6 -3.71 -6.36 -1.04
N VAL A 7 -4.48 -7.31 -0.52
CA VAL A 7 -5.78 -7.73 -1.06
C VAL A 7 -6.73 -8.06 0.08
N TRP A 8 -8.01 -7.73 -0.11
CA TRP A 8 -9.09 -8.18 0.77
C TRP A 8 -9.63 -9.51 0.26
N GLU A 9 -9.61 -10.54 1.09
CA GLU A 9 -10.11 -11.88 0.80
C GLU A 9 -11.28 -12.21 1.71
N LYS A 10 -12.51 -12.02 1.22
CA LYS A 10 -13.79 -12.31 1.92
C LYS A 10 -13.93 -11.59 3.26
N ASP A 11 -13.22 -12.05 4.29
CA ASP A 11 -13.28 -11.65 5.68
C ASP A 11 -11.93 -11.16 6.27
N HIS A 12 -10.82 -11.24 5.53
CA HIS A 12 -9.49 -10.87 6.00
C HIS A 12 -8.68 -10.11 4.96
N VAL A 13 -7.54 -9.56 5.39
CA VAL A 13 -6.56 -8.94 4.50
C VAL A 13 -5.39 -9.90 4.31
N ARG A 14 -5.02 -10.19 3.07
CA ARG A 14 -3.77 -10.87 2.75
C ARG A 14 -2.75 -9.84 2.26
N ILE A 15 -1.55 -9.86 2.84
CA ILE A 15 -0.43 -9.00 2.44
C ILE A 15 0.79 -9.84 2.06
N ILE A 16 1.69 -9.26 1.26
CA ILE A 16 3.06 -9.76 1.13
C ILE A 16 3.84 -9.38 2.40
N ASP A 17 4.57 -10.33 2.99
CA ASP A 17 5.54 -10.02 4.04
C ASP A 17 6.83 -9.47 3.42
N GLN A 18 6.94 -8.13 3.37
CA GLN A 18 8.10 -7.46 2.80
C GLN A 18 9.38 -7.62 3.65
N THR A 19 9.30 -8.12 4.88
CA THR A 19 10.50 -8.41 5.69
C THR A 19 11.24 -9.64 5.19
N CYS A 20 10.54 -10.57 4.53
CA CYS A 20 11.10 -11.81 3.99
C CYS A 20 11.76 -11.63 2.61
N LEU A 21 11.49 -10.53 1.91
CA LEU A 21 12.10 -10.21 0.62
C LEU A 21 13.56 -9.73 0.79
N PRO A 22 14.47 -10.02 -0.16
CA PRO A 22 14.24 -10.71 -1.44
C PRO A 22 14.29 -12.24 -1.35
N THR A 23 14.72 -12.80 -0.21
CA THR A 23 15.02 -14.22 -0.05
C THR A 23 13.82 -15.13 -0.26
N LYS A 24 12.64 -14.70 0.19
CA LYS A 24 11.41 -15.48 0.09
C LYS A 24 10.18 -14.59 -0.09
N LEU A 25 9.40 -14.87 -1.13
CA LEU A 25 8.05 -14.34 -1.25
C LEU A 25 7.13 -15.12 -0.29
N SER A 26 6.59 -14.44 0.72
CA SER A 26 5.65 -15.01 1.70
C SER A 26 4.45 -14.10 1.86
N PHE A 27 3.32 -14.69 2.26
CA PHE A 27 2.06 -13.98 2.48
C PHE A 27 1.61 -14.14 3.93
N VAL A 28 0.90 -13.14 4.45
CA VAL A 28 0.33 -13.13 5.79
C VAL A 28 -1.14 -12.76 5.70
N ASP A 29 -1.98 -13.59 6.33
CA ASP A 29 -3.42 -13.37 6.45
C ASP A 29 -3.72 -12.67 7.79
N ILE A 30 -4.40 -11.53 7.72
CA ILE A 30 -4.65 -10.62 8.83
C ILE A 30 -6.17 -10.53 9.05
N TYR A 31 -6.60 -11.11 10.17
CA TYR A 31 -8.01 -11.23 10.56
C TYR A 31 -8.47 -10.15 11.56
N ASP A 32 -7.55 -9.38 12.14
CA ASP A 32 -7.86 -8.39 13.16
C ASP A 32 -6.98 -7.13 13.07
N TYR A 33 -7.48 -6.03 13.63
CA TYR A 33 -6.77 -4.75 13.55
C TYR A 33 -5.48 -4.69 14.40
N HIS A 34 -5.32 -5.52 15.43
CA HIS A 34 -4.08 -5.55 16.21
C HIS A 34 -2.96 -6.17 15.38
N THR A 35 -3.26 -7.25 14.67
CA THR A 35 -2.33 -7.87 13.71
C THR A 35 -1.99 -6.90 12.59
N MET A 36 -2.96 -6.11 12.07
CA MET A 36 -2.68 -5.05 11.10
C MET A 36 -1.75 -3.95 11.67
N VAL A 37 -2.00 -3.50 12.90
CA VAL A 37 -1.14 -2.56 13.63
C VAL A 37 0.30 -3.08 13.71
N GLN A 38 0.48 -4.38 14.03
CA GLN A 38 1.80 -5.00 14.08
C GLN A 38 2.44 -5.08 12.71
N ALA A 39 1.70 -5.46 11.67
CA ALA A 39 2.22 -5.55 10.30
C ALA A 39 2.76 -4.19 9.80
N ILE A 40 2.09 -3.09 10.14
CA ILE A 40 2.55 -1.73 9.80
C ILE A 40 3.78 -1.34 10.62
N LYS A 41 3.80 -1.62 11.93
CA LYS A 41 4.91 -1.27 12.84
C LYS A 41 6.20 -2.05 12.53
N THR A 42 6.07 -3.32 12.21
CA THR A 42 7.18 -4.24 11.93
C THR A 42 7.64 -4.19 10.46
N LEU A 43 7.03 -3.33 9.65
CA LEU A 43 7.35 -3.13 8.23
C LEU A 43 7.07 -4.36 7.35
N GLN A 44 6.20 -5.28 7.78
CA GLN A 44 5.66 -6.33 6.90
C GLN A 44 4.91 -5.72 5.73
N ILE A 45 4.18 -4.62 5.96
CA ILE A 45 3.69 -3.74 4.90
C ILE A 45 4.29 -2.34 5.04
N ARG A 46 4.73 -1.78 3.91
CA ARG A 46 5.40 -0.47 3.86
C ARG A 46 5.22 0.19 2.49
N GLY A 47 5.55 1.47 2.41
CA GLY A 47 5.24 2.32 1.27
C GLY A 47 4.04 3.21 1.59
N ALA A 48 4.12 4.50 1.26
CA ALA A 48 3.15 5.46 1.79
C ALA A 48 1.71 5.11 1.36
N PRO A 49 1.42 4.82 0.07
CA PRO A 49 0.07 4.39 -0.32
C PRO A 49 -0.34 3.03 0.27
N ALA A 50 0.55 2.02 0.26
CA ALA A 50 0.26 0.71 0.82
C ALA A 50 -0.11 0.76 2.32
N ILE A 51 0.58 1.60 3.11
CA ILE A 51 0.24 1.82 4.53
C ILE A 51 -1.12 2.50 4.67
N GLY A 52 -1.46 3.45 3.80
CA GLY A 52 -2.79 4.07 3.79
C GLY A 52 -3.91 3.04 3.58
N ILE A 53 -3.74 2.16 2.59
CA ILE A 53 -4.68 1.07 2.29
C ILE A 53 -4.78 0.09 3.46
N ALA A 54 -3.64 -0.33 4.03
CA ALA A 54 -3.61 -1.17 5.22
C ALA A 54 -4.31 -0.51 6.42
N GLY A 55 -4.14 0.79 6.61
CA GLY A 55 -4.87 1.56 7.60
C GLY A 55 -6.39 1.47 7.39
N ALA A 56 -6.87 1.72 6.18
CA ALA A 56 -8.30 1.63 5.86
C ALA A 56 -8.87 0.23 6.12
N TYR A 57 -8.21 -0.83 5.63
CA TYR A 57 -8.67 -2.19 5.92
C TYR A 57 -8.52 -2.58 7.40
N GLY A 58 -7.51 -2.06 8.11
CA GLY A 58 -7.39 -2.23 9.55
C GLY A 58 -8.60 -1.67 10.30
N VAL A 59 -9.15 -0.54 9.85
CA VAL A 59 -10.41 0.01 10.39
C VAL A 59 -11.58 -0.95 10.15
N VAL A 60 -11.68 -1.52 8.95
CA VAL A 60 -12.73 -2.50 8.62
C VAL A 60 -12.62 -3.74 9.49
N LEU A 61 -11.42 -4.30 9.65
CA LEU A 61 -11.18 -5.45 10.52
C LEU A 61 -11.61 -5.14 11.97
N GLY A 62 -11.25 -3.96 12.50
CA GLY A 62 -11.67 -3.56 13.84
C GLY A 62 -13.17 -3.28 13.96
N ALA A 63 -13.80 -2.75 12.91
CA ALA A 63 -15.25 -2.57 12.85
C ALA A 63 -16.00 -3.91 12.87
N ASN A 64 -15.49 -4.93 12.17
CA ASN A 64 -16.05 -6.27 12.14
C ASN A 64 -15.92 -7.02 13.48
N GLN A 65 -15.00 -6.60 14.35
CA GLN A 65 -14.86 -7.15 15.70
C GLN A 65 -15.87 -6.59 16.70
N PHE A 66 -16.59 -5.52 16.37
CA PHE A 66 -17.61 -4.97 17.25
C PHE A 66 -18.80 -5.93 17.40
N GLN A 67 -19.22 -6.17 18.63
CA GLN A 67 -20.38 -6.99 18.96
C GLN A 67 -21.50 -6.10 19.52
N GLY A 68 -22.66 -6.11 18.87
CA GLY A 68 -23.86 -5.38 19.29
C GLY A 68 -24.44 -4.45 18.22
N GLU A 69 -25.58 -3.82 18.54
CA GLU A 69 -26.36 -3.02 17.58
C GLU A 69 -26.33 -1.51 17.88
N ASP A 70 -25.83 -1.11 19.05
CA ASP A 70 -25.76 0.30 19.47
C ASP A 70 -24.75 1.07 18.61
N VAL A 71 -25.27 1.86 17.67
CA VAL A 71 -24.47 2.65 16.73
C VAL A 71 -23.54 3.64 17.43
N LYS A 72 -23.91 4.18 18.61
CA LYS A 72 -23.04 5.11 19.34
C LYS A 72 -21.83 4.38 19.91
N LYS A 73 -22.04 3.19 20.48
CA LYS A 73 -20.95 2.32 20.96
C LYS A 73 -20.08 1.83 19.81
N PHE A 74 -20.68 1.48 18.66
CA PHE A 74 -19.95 1.12 17.45
C PHE A 74 -19.01 2.25 17.02
N ARG A 75 -19.52 3.48 16.85
CA ARG A 75 -18.71 4.64 16.46
C ARG A 75 -17.56 4.90 17.45
N GLN A 76 -17.83 4.80 18.76
CA GLN A 76 -16.78 4.95 19.77
C GLN A 76 -15.70 3.87 19.66
N HIS A 77 -16.09 2.62 19.42
CA HIS A 77 -15.17 1.50 19.20
C HIS A 77 -14.29 1.74 17.98
N VAL A 78 -14.87 2.05 16.82
CA VAL A 78 -14.10 2.25 15.59
C VAL A 78 -13.20 3.50 15.69
N LYS A 79 -13.62 4.56 16.40
CA LYS A 79 -12.74 5.71 16.68
C LYS A 79 -11.49 5.31 17.48
N LYS A 80 -11.58 4.38 18.41
CA LYS A 80 -10.41 3.82 19.13
C LYS A 80 -9.52 3.00 18.21
N VAL A 81 -10.10 2.19 17.31
CA VAL A 81 -9.35 1.43 16.29
C VAL A 81 -8.55 2.38 15.39
N ILE A 82 -9.19 3.44 14.89
CA ILE A 82 -8.53 4.46 14.07
C ILE A 82 -7.36 5.11 14.81
N GLN A 83 -7.53 5.42 16.10
CA GLN A 83 -6.45 5.99 16.92
C GLN A 83 -5.26 5.02 17.05
N ALA A 84 -5.53 3.74 17.33
CA ALA A 84 -4.47 2.73 17.42
C ALA A 84 -3.69 2.56 16.10
N LEU A 85 -4.37 2.65 14.95
CA LEU A 85 -3.73 2.62 13.64
C LEU A 85 -2.90 3.88 13.38
N ALA A 86 -3.41 5.06 13.71
CA ALA A 86 -2.69 6.34 13.55
C ALA A 86 -1.36 6.38 14.31
N GLU A 87 -1.30 5.73 15.47
CA GLU A 87 -0.09 5.64 16.31
C GLU A 87 0.98 4.69 15.76
N THR A 88 0.68 3.90 14.72
CA THR A 88 1.68 2.99 14.14
C THR A 88 2.87 3.72 13.54
N ARG A 89 2.62 4.80 12.78
CA ARG A 89 3.62 5.58 12.05
C ARG A 89 3.18 7.06 11.93
N PRO A 90 3.48 7.90 12.94
CA PRO A 90 2.92 9.26 13.07
C PRO A 90 3.32 10.24 11.96
N THR A 91 4.32 9.90 11.14
CA THR A 91 4.77 10.72 10.00
C THR A 91 4.20 10.25 8.66
N ALA A 92 3.45 9.14 8.61
CA ALA A 92 2.93 8.59 7.37
C ALA A 92 1.67 9.34 6.91
N VAL A 93 1.83 10.43 6.15
CA VAL A 93 0.73 11.28 5.69
C VAL A 93 -0.41 10.49 5.00
N ASN A 94 -0.07 9.52 4.15
CA ASN A 94 -1.06 8.66 3.47
C ASN A 94 -1.89 7.79 4.45
N LEU A 95 -1.31 7.41 5.59
CA LEU A 95 -2.06 6.72 6.65
C LEU A 95 -3.13 7.63 7.21
N PHE A 96 -2.75 8.85 7.61
CA PHE A 96 -3.70 9.81 8.16
C PHE A 96 -4.77 10.21 7.14
N TRP A 97 -4.40 10.39 5.87
CA TRP A 97 -5.34 10.65 4.79
C TRP A 97 -6.39 9.54 4.66
N ALA A 98 -5.98 8.28 4.66
CA ALA A 98 -6.90 7.14 4.57
C ALA A 98 -7.78 7.04 5.83
N LEU A 99 -7.18 7.14 7.02
CA LEU A 99 -7.92 7.10 8.29
C LEU A 99 -8.94 8.24 8.41
N GLU A 100 -8.63 9.42 7.87
CA GLU A 100 -9.56 10.55 7.86
C GLU A 100 -10.76 10.29 6.95
N ARG A 101 -10.57 9.64 5.80
CA ARG A 101 -11.70 9.16 4.97
C ARG A 101 -12.59 8.20 5.75
N MET A 102 -11.99 7.25 6.47
CA MET A 102 -12.74 6.32 7.32
C MET A 102 -13.49 7.04 8.45
N ARG A 103 -12.89 8.08 9.08
CA ARG A 103 -13.57 8.89 10.10
C ARG A 103 -14.79 9.61 9.55
N LYS A 104 -14.71 10.17 8.34
CA LYS A 104 -15.85 10.85 7.71
C LYS A 104 -17.06 9.93 7.58
N ILE A 105 -16.85 8.67 7.18
CA ILE A 105 -17.93 7.65 7.16
C ILE A 105 -18.54 7.45 8.56
N LEU A 106 -17.72 7.46 9.60
CA LEU A 106 -18.18 7.35 11.00
C LEU A 106 -18.84 8.60 11.57
N ASP A 107 -18.82 9.74 10.88
CA ASP A 107 -19.42 10.98 11.35
C ASP A 107 -20.67 11.37 10.54
N GLU A 108 -21.06 10.55 9.56
CA GLU A 108 -22.30 10.69 8.79
C GLU A 108 -23.56 10.39 9.65
N ASP A 109 -24.70 10.91 9.21
CA ASP A 109 -25.96 11.12 9.94
C ASP A 109 -26.46 10.01 10.89
N TYR A 110 -27.34 10.39 11.83
CA TYR A 110 -27.81 9.55 12.93
C TYR A 110 -28.76 8.40 12.56
N LEU A 111 -29.25 8.33 11.32
CA LEU A 111 -30.25 7.34 10.90
C LEU A 111 -29.65 6.03 10.35
N VAL A 112 -28.34 5.82 10.44
CA VAL A 112 -27.68 4.58 9.99
C VAL A 112 -27.41 3.60 11.13
N THR A 113 -27.52 2.32 10.83
CA THR A 113 -27.20 1.19 11.72
C THR A 113 -25.69 0.91 11.76
N ALA A 114 -25.25 0.12 12.75
CA ALA A 114 -23.86 -0.33 12.83
C ALA A 114 -23.46 -1.18 11.61
N THR A 115 -24.36 -2.06 11.13
CA THR A 115 -24.12 -2.91 9.96
C THR A 115 -23.98 -2.11 8.67
N GLU A 116 -24.80 -1.08 8.48
CA GLU A 116 -24.65 -0.18 7.32
C GLU A 116 -23.32 0.57 7.36
N LEU A 117 -22.89 1.04 8.53
CA LEU A 117 -21.57 1.67 8.67
C LEU A 117 -20.42 0.69 8.40
N GLN A 118 -20.50 -0.56 8.86
CA GLN A 118 -19.50 -1.59 8.54
C GLN A 118 -19.39 -1.79 7.01
N ALA A 119 -20.53 -1.91 6.32
CA ALA A 119 -20.55 -2.06 4.87
C ALA A 119 -19.95 -0.85 4.14
N ARG A 120 -20.27 0.37 4.59
CA ARG A 120 -19.72 1.61 4.02
C ARG A 120 -18.22 1.75 4.25
N LEU A 121 -17.72 1.36 5.43
CA LEU A 121 -16.29 1.35 5.71
C LEU A 121 -15.55 0.37 4.78
N LEU A 122 -16.09 -0.83 4.56
CA LEU A 122 -15.51 -1.79 3.63
C LEU A 122 -15.51 -1.24 2.19
N GLN A 123 -16.62 -0.64 1.76
CA GLN A 123 -16.71 0.00 0.45
C GLN A 123 -15.67 1.11 0.29
N GLU A 124 -15.49 1.96 1.31
CA GLU A 124 -14.51 3.04 1.30
C GLU A 124 -13.07 2.51 1.24
N ALA A 125 -12.76 1.44 1.96
CA ALA A 125 -11.44 0.80 1.89
C ALA A 125 -11.15 0.22 0.49
N HIS A 126 -12.15 -0.40 -0.15
CA HIS A 126 -12.05 -0.84 -1.54
C HIS A 126 -11.85 0.33 -2.50
N GLN A 127 -12.56 1.44 -2.28
CA GLN A 127 -12.46 2.64 -3.09
C GLN A 127 -11.05 3.25 -3.00
N ILE A 128 -10.49 3.36 -1.79
CA ILE A 128 -9.10 3.81 -1.56
C ILE A 128 -8.10 2.94 -2.35
N LEU A 129 -8.24 1.61 -2.28
CA LEU A 129 -7.38 0.70 -3.04
C LEU A 129 -7.56 0.88 -4.56
N ALA A 130 -8.79 0.97 -5.05
CA ALA A 130 -9.08 1.10 -6.48
C ALA A 130 -8.55 2.43 -7.06
N GLU A 131 -8.73 3.53 -6.33
CA GLU A 131 -8.20 4.84 -6.69
C GLU A 131 -6.68 4.84 -6.74
N ASP A 132 -6.00 4.24 -5.76
CA ASP A 132 -4.54 4.16 -5.76
C ASP A 132 -4.00 3.41 -6.98
N LYS A 133 -4.64 2.30 -7.39
CA LYS A 133 -4.29 1.59 -8.63
C LYS A 133 -4.40 2.50 -9.86
N GLN A 134 -5.49 3.24 -9.96
CA GLN A 134 -5.72 4.16 -11.09
C GLN A 134 -4.68 5.30 -11.09
N ILE A 135 -4.41 5.88 -9.93
CA ILE A 135 -3.41 6.94 -9.75
C ILE A 135 -2.03 6.44 -10.15
N CYS A 136 -1.59 5.28 -9.65
CA CYS A 136 -0.29 4.70 -9.97
C CYS A 136 -0.12 4.43 -11.46
N ARG A 137 -1.13 3.82 -12.10
CA ARG A 137 -1.14 3.58 -13.55
C ARG A 137 -1.08 4.89 -14.33
N ARG A 138 -1.83 5.91 -13.91
CA ARG A 138 -1.85 7.21 -14.59
C ARG A 138 -0.51 7.96 -14.44
N ILE A 139 0.09 7.92 -13.26
CA ILE A 139 1.45 8.44 -13.02
C ILE A 139 2.43 7.76 -13.96
N GLY A 140 2.41 6.43 -14.03
CA GLY A 140 3.31 5.67 -14.90
C GLY A 140 3.16 6.05 -16.37
N GLN A 141 1.92 6.08 -16.88
CA GLN A 141 1.62 6.45 -18.27
C GLN A 141 2.11 7.87 -18.62
N LEU A 142 1.79 8.85 -17.77
CA LEU A 142 2.18 10.25 -17.98
C LEU A 142 3.70 10.43 -17.87
N GLY A 143 4.32 9.82 -16.87
CA GLY A 143 5.77 9.92 -16.67
C GLY A 143 6.56 9.19 -17.76
N ALA A 144 6.04 8.11 -18.33
CA ALA A 144 6.70 7.40 -19.43
C ALA A 144 6.86 8.27 -20.69
N ALA A 145 6.00 9.27 -20.88
CA ALA A 145 6.14 10.25 -21.96
C ALA A 145 7.39 11.13 -21.81
N LEU A 146 7.92 11.28 -20.59
CA LEU A 146 9.16 12.03 -20.33
C LEU A 146 10.42 11.25 -20.74
N ILE A 147 10.32 9.93 -20.88
CA ILE A 147 11.41 9.07 -21.34
C ILE A 147 11.35 9.04 -22.86
N THR A 148 11.97 10.00 -23.53
CA THR A 148 11.84 10.16 -24.99
C THR A 148 12.70 9.20 -25.79
N GLN A 149 13.78 8.68 -25.19
CA GLN A 149 14.73 7.82 -25.88
C GLN A 149 14.27 6.37 -25.95
N PRO A 150 14.55 5.64 -27.06
CA PRO A 150 14.22 4.22 -27.19
C PRO A 150 15.07 3.33 -26.25
N GLN A 151 16.22 3.84 -25.80
CA GLN A 151 17.04 3.23 -24.77
C GLN A 151 17.30 4.29 -23.69
N ALA A 152 17.01 3.97 -22.44
CA ALA A 152 17.19 4.89 -21.34
C ALA A 152 17.82 4.19 -20.14
N THR A 153 18.66 4.93 -19.42
CA THR A 153 19.22 4.52 -18.13
C THR A 153 18.64 5.44 -17.08
N ILE A 154 18.01 4.86 -16.05
CA ILE A 154 17.28 5.61 -15.02
C ILE A 154 17.88 5.28 -13.66
N LEU A 155 18.22 6.30 -12.88
CA LEU A 155 18.56 6.15 -11.47
C LEU A 155 17.28 6.26 -10.64
N THR A 156 17.11 5.40 -9.64
CA THR A 156 16.01 5.46 -8.69
C THR A 156 16.51 5.21 -7.27
N HIS A 157 15.74 5.73 -6.30
CA HIS A 157 16.07 5.69 -4.89
C HIS A 157 14.91 5.10 -4.10
N CYS A 158 15.21 4.34 -3.03
CA CYS A 158 14.23 3.65 -2.20
C CYS A 158 13.41 2.61 -2.99
N ASN A 159 12.16 2.39 -2.57
CA ASN A 159 11.20 1.54 -3.26
C ASN A 159 9.86 2.27 -3.42
N ALA A 160 9.53 2.56 -4.67
CA ALA A 160 8.32 3.24 -5.11
C ALA A 160 7.65 2.45 -6.25
N GLY A 161 7.69 1.12 -6.11
CA GLY A 161 7.07 0.13 -6.99
C GLY A 161 5.72 -0.36 -6.52
N GLY A 162 5.26 -1.47 -7.08
CA GLY A 162 4.01 -2.10 -6.70
C GLY A 162 4.02 -2.57 -5.25
N LEU A 163 5.17 -2.97 -4.71
CA LEU A 163 5.33 -3.29 -3.28
C LEU A 163 5.04 -2.09 -2.35
N ALA A 164 5.16 -0.86 -2.83
CA ALA A 164 4.91 0.33 -2.03
C ALA A 164 3.48 0.89 -2.20
N THR A 165 2.69 0.34 -3.13
CA THR A 165 1.36 0.86 -3.54
C THR A 165 0.34 -0.29 -3.69
N ALA A 166 -0.86 0.02 -4.19
CA ALA A 166 -1.88 -0.98 -4.50
C ALA A 166 -1.56 -1.80 -5.77
N ASP A 167 -0.87 -1.18 -6.71
CA ASP A 167 -0.43 -1.76 -7.99
C ASP A 167 0.60 -0.82 -8.62
N TYR A 168 1.47 -1.37 -9.47
CA TYR A 168 2.37 -0.69 -10.41
C TYR A 168 3.47 0.18 -9.80
N GLY A 169 3.16 1.01 -8.81
CA GLY A 169 4.05 1.98 -8.20
C GLY A 169 3.93 3.36 -8.83
N THR A 170 4.76 4.27 -8.32
CA THR A 170 4.87 5.65 -8.81
C THR A 170 6.11 5.79 -9.67
N ALA A 171 7.30 5.89 -9.06
CA ALA A 171 8.55 6.03 -9.80
C ALA A 171 8.87 4.76 -10.62
N LEU A 172 8.72 3.57 -10.04
CA LEU A 172 8.88 2.34 -10.84
C LEU A 172 7.71 2.13 -11.80
N GLY A 173 6.52 2.66 -11.49
CA GLY A 173 5.38 2.69 -12.42
C GLY A 173 5.72 3.38 -13.74
N VAL A 174 6.50 4.47 -13.70
CA VAL A 174 7.02 5.14 -14.91
C VAL A 174 7.97 4.24 -15.69
N ILE A 175 8.85 3.51 -14.99
CA ILE A 175 9.80 2.57 -15.58
C ILE A 175 9.07 1.40 -16.25
N TYR A 176 8.09 0.81 -15.56
CA TYR A 176 7.25 -0.27 -16.10
C TYR A 176 6.48 0.20 -17.34
N ALA A 177 5.86 1.39 -17.28
CA ALA A 177 5.12 1.94 -18.42
C ALA A 177 6.02 2.18 -19.63
N ALA A 178 7.23 2.68 -19.43
CA ALA A 178 8.20 2.88 -20.50
C ALA A 178 8.65 1.55 -21.12
N ALA A 179 8.90 0.53 -20.29
CA ALA A 179 9.25 -0.81 -20.76
C ALA A 179 8.09 -1.50 -21.51
N GLU A 180 6.86 -1.37 -21.03
CA GLU A 180 5.63 -1.86 -21.69
C GLU A 180 5.40 -1.19 -23.06
N GLN A 181 5.87 0.05 -23.25
CA GLN A 181 5.90 0.74 -24.55
C GLN A 181 7.04 0.27 -25.49
N GLY A 182 7.81 -0.75 -25.11
CA GLY A 182 8.89 -1.32 -25.91
C GLY A 182 10.24 -0.61 -25.78
N LYS A 183 10.38 0.36 -24.86
CA LYS A 183 11.67 1.01 -24.61
C LYS A 183 12.59 0.06 -23.85
N LYS A 184 13.89 0.09 -24.19
CA LYS A 184 14.91 -0.67 -23.47
C LYS A 184 15.35 0.14 -22.25
N ILE A 185 14.92 -0.26 -21.07
CA ILE A 185 15.22 0.43 -19.82
C ILE A 185 16.28 -0.34 -19.03
N ARG A 186 17.30 0.38 -18.57
CA ARG A 186 18.24 -0.07 -17.55
C ARG A 186 18.08 0.79 -16.31
N VAL A 187 18.13 0.18 -15.13
CA VAL A 187 17.91 0.88 -13.87
C VAL A 187 19.14 0.77 -12.98
N TYR A 188 19.60 1.90 -12.46
CA TYR A 188 20.43 1.92 -11.26
C TYR A 188 19.53 2.12 -10.05
N ALA A 189 19.63 1.24 -9.06
CA ALA A 189 18.88 1.35 -7.82
C ALA A 189 19.86 1.53 -6.65
N ASP A 190 19.76 2.65 -5.96
CA ASP A 190 20.53 2.88 -4.74
C ASP A 190 20.13 1.85 -3.68
N GLU A 191 21.08 1.31 -2.91
CA GLU A 191 20.76 0.30 -1.90
C GLU A 191 19.74 0.81 -0.87
N THR A 192 19.76 2.11 -0.58
CA THR A 192 18.88 2.84 0.34
C THR A 192 19.05 2.40 1.80
N ARG A 193 20.15 2.80 2.43
CA ARG A 193 20.39 2.57 3.86
C ARG A 193 19.35 3.30 4.74
N PRO A 194 19.07 2.80 5.95
CA PRO A 194 19.60 1.56 6.55
C PRO A 194 18.75 0.31 6.28
N LEU A 195 17.55 0.45 5.72
CA LEU A 195 16.58 -0.65 5.57
C LEU A 195 16.70 -1.41 4.24
N LEU A 196 17.58 -0.93 3.35
CA LEU A 196 17.98 -1.56 2.09
C LEU A 196 16.82 -1.71 1.11
N GLN A 197 15.96 -0.70 0.99
CA GLN A 197 14.78 -0.72 0.12
C GLN A 197 15.12 -1.01 -1.33
N GLY A 198 16.11 -0.29 -1.87
CA GLY A 198 16.42 -0.42 -3.28
C GLY A 198 17.06 -1.77 -3.56
N ALA A 199 17.99 -2.20 -2.70
CA ALA A 199 18.65 -3.49 -2.83
C ALA A 199 17.70 -4.69 -2.61
N ARG A 200 16.76 -4.60 -1.66
CA ARG A 200 15.89 -5.73 -1.28
C ARG A 200 14.57 -5.77 -2.05
N LEU A 201 13.96 -4.63 -2.32
CA LEU A 201 12.59 -4.55 -2.85
C LEU A 201 12.59 -4.08 -4.30
N THR A 202 13.23 -2.95 -4.60
CA THR A 202 13.27 -2.40 -5.98
C THR A 202 13.97 -3.33 -6.94
N ALA A 203 15.17 -3.81 -6.58
CA ALA A 203 15.91 -4.76 -7.40
C ALA A 203 15.11 -6.05 -7.63
N TRP A 204 14.45 -6.55 -6.57
CA TRP A 204 13.59 -7.72 -6.67
C TRP A 204 12.43 -7.49 -7.65
N GLU A 205 11.66 -6.41 -7.51
CA GLU A 205 10.51 -6.14 -8.39
C GLU A 205 10.90 -5.93 -9.86
N LEU A 206 12.03 -5.24 -10.10
CA LEU A 206 12.55 -5.02 -11.45
C LEU A 206 13.01 -6.33 -12.10
N GLN A 207 13.73 -7.18 -11.35
CA GLN A 207 14.12 -8.51 -11.82
C GLN A 207 12.91 -9.40 -12.15
N GLN A 208 11.88 -9.42 -11.30
CA GLN A 208 10.64 -10.16 -11.56
C GLN A 208 9.89 -9.65 -12.81
N SER A 209 10.18 -8.42 -13.25
CA SER A 209 9.59 -7.82 -14.44
C SER A 209 10.52 -7.84 -15.65
N GLY A 210 11.67 -8.52 -15.57
CA GLY A 210 12.63 -8.64 -16.66
C GLY A 210 13.35 -7.33 -17.01
N ILE A 211 13.33 -6.34 -16.13
CA ILE A 211 14.03 -5.06 -16.32
C ILE A 211 15.43 -5.19 -15.75
N GLU A 212 16.43 -4.85 -16.56
CA GLU A 212 17.84 -4.86 -16.14
C GLU A 212 18.05 -3.84 -15.01
N VAL A 213 18.56 -4.31 -13.88
CA VAL A 213 18.82 -3.50 -12.69
C VAL A 213 20.23 -3.77 -12.16
N THR A 214 20.93 -2.70 -11.82
CA THR A 214 22.21 -2.71 -11.11
C THR A 214 22.02 -2.00 -9.78
N VAL A 215 22.30 -2.70 -8.68
CA VAL A 215 22.29 -2.10 -7.34
C VAL A 215 23.62 -1.39 -7.09
N ILE A 216 23.56 -0.17 -6.58
CA ILE A 216 24.74 0.64 -6.21
C ILE A 216 24.64 1.08 -4.74
N CYS A 217 25.77 1.45 -4.14
CA CYS A 217 25.76 2.10 -2.83
C CYS A 217 25.14 3.50 -2.95
N ASP A 218 24.69 4.07 -1.83
CA ASP A 218 24.09 5.41 -1.81
C ASP A 218 25.11 6.55 -2.15
N ASN A 219 26.41 6.26 -2.25
CA ASN A 219 27.53 7.23 -2.34
C ASN A 219 28.41 7.10 -3.59
#